data_AF-A0A6N7PBS7-F1
#
_entry.id   AF-A0A6N7PBS7-F1
#
_cell.length_a   1.000
_cell.length_b   1.000
_cell.length_c   1.000
_cell.angle_alpha   90.00
_cell.angle_beta   90.00
_cell.angle_gamma   90.00
#
_symmetry.space_group_name_H-M   'P 1'
#
loop_
_entity.id
_entity.type
_entity.pdbx_description
1 polymer ?
#
loop_
_entity_poly.entity_id
_entity_poly.type
_entity_poly.pdbx_seq_one_letter_code
_entity_poly.pdbx_strand_id
1 'polypeptide(L)'
;MYKVNLNQEFYLHPVGQGLFYSGNVDIEPISYQKFFFVFDCGSLNKANIKEEIEQYKRVNFPDGGTIDLLIISHFDADHVNHLSVLLEGMKVKKIVAPFINFEERLFLVLRLIGQKQINTNNADDLTVIDNIIDPVGNLGEYLDDGGEFILINSDPENPPFPPPSNTDNNPDRLRNEGDGINFGFERGTALMTQERLTELKTKPGMHPKEVKDSQKGLVSVRDVAVMEFLFYRKDIGKDNAAFFKKVYELLIKKYALEFKDPASPGMDELVKVIKSMASATIVKELFKDALKEVKGISIAAGELMNMNTTALSLMHYNLYENFRMLTGNGECTDRRFYALEVKKMDGTLSTQVFTKLLEVYYYRYDRYLEQRIIPNTLFTSDSFLLAAADVNAFYEKYKHYWDAFWLFQIPHHGSNHNSNLHLLTRLHFYTRSFINYGVNKSWGGKWRHPSPPLIADLTAAGLSAGLMPVNEYNGYKFAYAERWDRIP
;
A
#
# COMPACT_ATOMS: atom_id res chain seq x y z
N MET A 1 23.31 -32.56 -5.10
CA MET A 1 21.92 -32.08 -5.17
C MET A 1 21.90 -30.69 -4.55
N TYR A 2 21.71 -29.65 -5.35
CA TYR A 2 21.56 -28.29 -4.81
C TYR A 2 20.09 -28.10 -4.44
N LYS A 3 19.83 -27.57 -3.24
CA LYS A 3 18.48 -27.35 -2.72
C LYS A 3 18.32 -25.88 -2.39
N VAL A 4 17.25 -25.28 -2.90
CA VAL A 4 16.83 -23.93 -2.52
C VAL A 4 15.41 -24.04 -1.99
N ASN A 5 15.18 -23.50 -0.79
CA ASN A 5 13.88 -23.36 -0.18
C ASN A 5 13.51 -21.87 -0.15
N LEU A 6 12.38 -21.52 -0.76
CA LEU A 6 11.72 -20.25 -0.57
C LEU A 6 10.58 -20.47 0.43
N ASN A 7 10.55 -19.67 1.49
CA ASN A 7 9.43 -19.58 2.39
C ASN A 7 8.93 -18.14 2.42
N GLN A 8 7.63 -17.95 2.27
CA GLN A 8 6.98 -16.66 2.36
C GLN A 8 5.81 -16.76 3.31
N GLU A 9 5.68 -15.78 4.19
CA GLU A 9 4.51 -15.66 5.04
C GLU A 9 3.93 -14.26 4.93
N PHE A 10 2.63 -14.19 4.68
CA PHE A 10 1.88 -12.96 4.52
C PHE A 10 0.72 -12.93 5.51
N TYR A 11 0.43 -11.77 6.08
CA TYR A 11 -0.53 -11.61 7.16
C TYR A 11 -1.49 -10.47 6.86
N LEU A 12 -2.78 -10.78 6.80
CA LEU A 12 -3.86 -9.81 6.96
C LEU A 12 -4.20 -9.74 8.45
N HIS A 13 -3.64 -8.76 9.13
CA HIS A 13 -3.81 -8.62 10.58
C HIS A 13 -5.26 -8.23 10.94
N PRO A 14 -5.83 -8.76 12.04
CA PRO A 14 -7.21 -8.50 12.46
C PRO A 14 -7.37 -7.11 13.10
N VAL A 15 -7.27 -6.05 12.28
CA VAL A 15 -7.28 -4.68 12.78
C VAL A 15 -8.63 -3.97 12.63
N GLY A 16 -9.61 -4.54 11.93
CA GLY A 16 -10.92 -3.91 11.74
C GLY A 16 -10.95 -2.93 10.57
N GLN A 17 -11.48 -1.72 10.79
CA GLN A 17 -11.51 -0.66 9.78
C GLN A 17 -10.16 0.04 9.72
N GLY A 18 -9.45 -0.16 8.61
CA GLY A 18 -8.05 0.18 8.39
C GLY A 18 -7.34 -1.03 7.78
N LEU A 19 -6.03 -0.95 7.54
CA LEU A 19 -5.24 -2.09 7.08
C LEU A 19 -3.92 -2.15 7.83
N PHE A 20 -3.56 -3.35 8.23
CA PHE A 20 -2.21 -3.70 8.61
C PHE A 20 -1.89 -5.03 7.91
N TYR A 21 -1.01 -4.97 6.93
CA TYR A 21 -0.53 -6.14 6.21
C TYR A 21 0.98 -6.27 6.39
N SER A 22 1.45 -7.48 6.65
CA SER A 22 2.90 -7.75 6.72
C SER A 22 3.26 -8.97 5.89
N GLY A 23 4.48 -8.98 5.37
CA GLY A 23 5.04 -10.10 4.65
C GLY A 23 6.49 -10.33 5.03
N ASN A 24 6.90 -11.60 5.06
CA ASN A 24 8.31 -11.96 5.12
C ASN A 24 8.68 -12.97 4.03
N VAL A 25 9.91 -12.87 3.54
CA VAL A 25 10.49 -13.73 2.51
C VAL A 25 11.81 -14.28 3.04
N ASP A 26 11.98 -15.58 2.94
CA ASP A 26 13.15 -16.33 3.40
C ASP A 26 13.61 -17.28 2.30
N ILE A 27 14.91 -17.28 1.98
CA ILE A 27 15.47 -18.04 0.86
C ILE A 27 16.73 -18.76 1.34
N GLU A 28 16.57 -20.03 1.74
CA GLU A 28 17.65 -20.86 2.27
C GLU A 28 18.25 -21.79 1.20
N PRO A 29 19.55 -22.11 1.26
CA PRO A 29 20.56 -21.60 2.19
C PRO A 29 21.26 -20.33 1.66
N ILE A 30 20.64 -19.60 0.73
CA ILE A 30 21.28 -18.50 0.01
C ILE A 30 21.39 -17.25 0.87
N SER A 31 20.28 -16.85 1.49
CA SER A 31 20.22 -15.78 2.47
C SER A 31 19.98 -16.37 3.85
N TYR A 32 20.70 -15.86 4.85
CA TYR A 32 20.45 -16.18 6.27
C TYR A 32 19.59 -15.10 6.96
N GLN A 33 19.18 -14.06 6.22
CA GLN A 33 18.31 -13.00 6.71
C GLN A 33 17.01 -13.00 5.92
N LYS A 34 15.90 -12.92 6.64
CA LYS A 34 14.57 -12.72 6.05
C LYS A 34 14.42 -11.27 5.59
N PHE A 35 13.70 -11.07 4.50
CA PHE A 35 13.20 -9.76 4.10
C PHE A 35 11.83 -9.53 4.71
N PHE A 36 11.64 -8.42 5.42
CA PHE A 36 10.38 -8.04 6.04
C PHE A 36 9.82 -6.79 5.37
N PHE A 37 8.55 -6.84 4.99
CA PHE A 37 7.83 -5.65 4.56
C PHE A 37 6.48 -5.50 5.25
N VAL A 38 6.04 -4.25 5.37
CA VAL A 38 4.74 -3.86 5.91
C VAL A 38 4.04 -2.96 4.91
N PHE A 39 2.73 -3.18 4.72
CA PHE A 39 1.84 -2.33 3.93
C PHE A 39 0.75 -1.80 4.85
N ASP A 40 0.79 -0.49 5.12
CA ASP A 40 0.02 0.23 6.13
C ASP A 40 0.14 -0.32 7.56
N CYS A 41 -0.27 0.49 8.53
CA CYS A 41 -0.39 0.07 9.92
C CYS A 41 -1.41 0.97 10.64
N GLY A 42 -2.66 0.90 10.18
CA GLY A 42 -3.71 1.78 10.68
C GLY A 42 -4.99 1.05 11.02
N SER A 43 -5.73 1.66 11.95
CA SER A 43 -7.07 1.22 12.31
C SER A 43 -7.84 2.25 13.10
N LEU A 44 -9.15 2.35 12.89
CA LEU A 44 -10.04 3.10 13.77
C LEU A 44 -10.26 2.41 15.12
N ASN A 45 -10.04 1.09 15.23
CA ASN A 45 -10.08 0.34 16.48
C ASN A 45 -8.73 0.41 17.22
N LYS A 46 -8.56 1.50 18.00
CA LYS A 46 -7.28 1.84 18.66
C LYS A 46 -6.76 0.81 19.69
N ALA A 47 -7.61 -0.04 20.27
CA ALA A 47 -7.18 -0.97 21.33
C ALA A 47 -6.58 -2.26 20.77
N ASN A 48 -7.25 -2.91 19.82
CA ASN A 48 -6.85 -4.23 19.32
C ASN A 48 -5.58 -4.15 18.44
N ILE A 49 -5.41 -3.06 17.69
CA ILE A 49 -4.25 -2.94 16.78
C ILE A 49 -2.92 -2.81 17.53
N LYS A 50 -2.87 -2.16 18.70
CA LYS A 50 -1.62 -2.05 19.48
C LYS A 50 -1.12 -3.41 19.92
N GLU A 51 -2.01 -4.27 20.44
CA GLU A 51 -1.64 -5.63 20.83
C GLU A 51 -1.17 -6.46 19.63
N GLU A 52 -1.82 -6.31 18.47
CA GLU A 52 -1.46 -6.97 17.23
C GLU A 52 -0.08 -6.52 16.70
N ILE A 53 0.22 -5.22 16.75
CA ILE A 53 1.55 -4.67 16.40
C ILE A 53 2.62 -5.21 17.34
N GLU A 54 2.35 -5.22 18.64
CA GLU A 54 3.29 -5.72 19.64
C GLU A 54 3.51 -7.24 19.49
N GLN A 55 2.47 -8.00 19.12
CA GLN A 55 2.61 -9.41 18.78
C GLN A 55 3.46 -9.61 17.52
N TYR A 56 3.21 -8.83 16.46
CA TYR A 56 4.02 -8.84 15.24
C TYR A 56 5.51 -8.58 15.57
N LYS A 57 5.79 -7.57 16.41
CA LYS A 57 7.15 -7.26 16.88
C LYS A 57 7.76 -8.40 17.67
N ARG A 58 7.07 -8.94 18.69
CA ARG A 58 7.58 -10.06 19.51
C ARG A 58 7.93 -11.30 18.70
N VAL A 59 7.15 -11.60 17.66
CA VAL A 59 7.35 -12.80 16.84
C VAL A 59 8.50 -12.63 15.85
N ASN A 60 8.63 -11.44 15.23
CA ASN A 60 9.57 -11.24 14.12
C ASN A 60 10.86 -10.51 14.54
N PHE A 61 10.81 -9.74 15.62
CA PHE A 61 11.87 -8.85 16.09
C PHE A 61 11.98 -8.86 17.63
N PRO A 62 12.19 -10.03 18.27
CA PRO A 62 12.17 -10.16 19.72
C PRO A 62 13.20 -9.27 20.45
N ASP A 63 14.31 -8.96 19.79
CA ASP A 63 15.42 -8.14 20.32
C ASP A 63 15.48 -6.75 19.66
N GLY A 64 14.37 -6.29 19.07
CA GLY A 64 14.35 -5.15 18.15
C GLY A 64 14.80 -5.56 16.74
N GLY A 65 14.58 -4.68 15.77
CA GLY A 65 14.89 -5.02 14.39
C GLY A 65 14.68 -3.90 13.39
N THR A 66 14.86 -4.27 12.12
CA THR A 66 14.71 -3.38 10.98
C THR A 66 13.67 -3.95 10.04
N ILE A 67 12.70 -3.12 9.66
CA ILE A 67 11.76 -3.41 8.58
C ILE A 67 12.46 -3.03 7.27
N ASP A 68 12.58 -3.95 6.31
CA ASP A 68 13.28 -3.66 5.06
C ASP A 68 12.48 -2.72 4.15
N LEU A 69 11.16 -2.82 4.19
CA LEU A 69 10.27 -2.00 3.37
C LEU A 69 8.95 -1.69 4.09
N LEU A 70 8.71 -0.42 4.40
CA LEU A 70 7.42 0.10 4.83
C LEU A 70 6.74 0.80 3.64
N ILE A 71 5.57 0.33 3.25
CA ILE A 71 4.74 0.97 2.22
C ILE A 71 3.54 1.63 2.91
N ILE A 72 3.33 2.90 2.62
CA ILE A 72 2.17 3.68 3.06
C ILE A 72 1.29 3.89 1.83
N SER A 73 0.08 3.35 1.88
CA SER A 73 -0.84 3.39 0.76
C SER A 73 -1.47 4.78 0.59
N HIS A 74 -1.88 5.43 1.68
CA HIS A 74 -2.26 6.83 1.73
C HIS A 74 -2.23 7.35 3.15
N PHE A 75 -2.38 8.67 3.29
CA PHE A 75 -2.29 9.38 4.56
C PHE A 75 -3.68 9.67 5.18
N ASP A 76 -4.62 8.72 5.07
CA ASP A 76 -5.84 8.80 5.88
C ASP A 76 -5.58 8.24 7.27
N ALA A 77 -6.33 8.74 8.25
CA ALA A 77 -6.08 8.44 9.65
C ALA A 77 -6.06 6.94 9.95
N ASP A 78 -6.97 6.17 9.38
CA ASP A 78 -7.10 4.72 9.58
C ASP A 78 -6.09 3.87 8.82
N HIS A 79 -5.11 4.48 8.15
CA HIS A 79 -3.97 3.81 7.52
C HIS A 79 -2.64 4.13 8.19
N VAL A 80 -2.51 5.32 8.79
CA VAL A 80 -1.23 5.81 9.35
C VAL A 80 -1.22 6.03 10.87
N ASN A 81 -2.36 5.94 11.55
CA ASN A 81 -2.48 6.32 12.97
C ASN A 81 -1.75 5.44 13.97
N HIS A 82 -1.20 4.28 13.58
CA HIS A 82 -0.37 3.45 14.45
C HIS A 82 1.05 3.23 13.93
N LEU A 83 1.48 4.01 12.92
CA LEU A 83 2.87 3.98 12.44
C LEU A 83 3.87 4.31 13.57
N SER A 84 3.56 5.25 14.45
CA SER A 84 4.44 5.57 15.59
C SER A 84 4.61 4.39 16.54
N VAL A 85 3.56 3.62 16.79
CA VAL A 85 3.61 2.39 17.62
C VAL A 85 4.40 1.29 16.91
N LEU A 86 4.19 1.10 15.62
CA LEU A 86 4.99 0.15 14.83
C LEU A 86 6.47 0.51 14.83
N LEU A 87 6.79 1.79 14.71
CA LEU A 87 8.15 2.28 14.52
C LEU A 87 8.90 2.53 15.84
N GLU A 88 8.21 2.55 16.98
CA GLU A 88 8.84 2.65 18.30
C GLU A 88 9.87 1.53 18.51
N GLY A 89 11.14 1.87 18.73
CA GLY A 89 12.23 0.89 18.90
C GLY A 89 12.61 0.12 17.64
N MET A 90 12.08 0.48 16.47
CA MET A 90 12.37 -0.14 15.19
C MET A 90 13.08 0.85 14.25
N LYS A 91 13.78 0.29 13.26
CA LYS A 91 14.32 1.04 12.13
C LYS A 91 13.71 0.58 10.81
N VAL A 92 13.80 1.41 9.79
CA VAL A 92 13.29 1.09 8.45
C VAL A 92 14.36 1.40 7.40
N LYS A 93 14.64 0.44 6.51
CA LYS A 93 15.54 0.69 5.37
C LYS A 93 14.91 1.58 4.32
N LYS A 94 13.66 1.29 3.96
CA LYS A 94 12.94 2.01 2.89
C LYS A 94 11.51 2.30 3.26
N ILE A 95 11.11 3.56 3.15
CA ILE A 95 9.72 3.99 3.27
C ILE A 95 9.25 4.39 1.88
N VAL A 96 8.20 3.75 1.36
CA VAL A 96 7.57 4.08 0.08
C VAL A 96 6.18 4.66 0.34
N ALA A 97 5.90 5.84 -0.21
CA ALA A 97 4.61 6.51 -0.04
C ALA A 97 4.20 7.23 -1.34
N PRO A 98 2.91 7.57 -1.55
CA PRO A 98 2.51 8.43 -2.66
C PRO A 98 3.11 9.83 -2.51
N PHE A 99 3.56 10.43 -3.63
CA PHE A 99 3.82 11.86 -3.66
C PHE A 99 2.51 12.63 -3.50
N ILE A 100 2.48 13.56 -2.56
CA ILE A 100 1.34 14.44 -2.29
C ILE A 100 1.93 15.81 -1.94
N ASN A 101 1.56 16.85 -2.69
CA ASN A 101 2.03 18.20 -2.39
C ASN A 101 1.44 18.73 -1.07
N PHE A 102 1.91 19.89 -0.62
CA PHE A 102 1.45 20.48 0.63
C PHE A 102 -0.05 20.82 0.62
N GLU A 103 -0.57 21.38 -0.45
CA GLU A 103 -1.97 21.79 -0.58
C GLU A 103 -2.93 20.59 -0.47
N GLU A 104 -2.57 19.47 -1.09
CA GLU A 104 -3.29 18.21 -0.99
C GLU A 104 -3.24 17.62 0.44
N ARG A 105 -2.08 17.60 1.10
CA ARG A 105 -1.96 17.13 2.50
C ARG A 105 -2.75 18.00 3.45
N LEU A 106 -2.73 19.33 3.25
CA LEU A 106 -3.59 20.24 4.00
C LEU A 106 -5.06 19.92 3.79
N PHE A 107 -5.48 19.72 2.55
CA PHE A 107 -6.85 19.33 2.23
C PHE A 107 -7.24 18.03 2.94
N LEU A 108 -6.36 17.01 2.96
CA LEU A 108 -6.59 15.75 3.69
C LEU A 108 -6.85 16.00 5.17
N VAL A 109 -5.99 16.77 5.86
CA VAL A 109 -6.21 17.06 7.29
C VAL A 109 -7.51 17.80 7.54
N LEU A 110 -7.80 18.83 6.73
CA LEU A 110 -9.06 19.57 6.84
C LEU A 110 -10.26 18.64 6.63
N ARG A 111 -10.19 17.74 5.64
CA ARG A 111 -11.23 16.74 5.38
C ARG A 111 -11.46 15.84 6.59
N LEU A 112 -10.40 15.32 7.22
CA LEU A 112 -10.47 14.47 8.41
C LEU A 112 -11.10 15.22 9.61
N ILE A 113 -10.75 16.50 9.81
CA ILE A 113 -11.40 17.38 10.80
C ILE A 113 -12.88 17.57 10.46
N GLY A 114 -13.20 17.84 9.19
CA GLY A 114 -14.58 18.05 8.72
C GLY A 114 -15.48 16.81 8.82
N GLN A 115 -14.89 15.61 8.72
CA GLN A 115 -15.54 14.32 8.97
C GLN A 115 -15.57 13.93 10.45
N LYS A 116 -14.91 14.70 11.32
CA LYS A 116 -14.72 14.40 12.75
C LYS A 116 -13.98 13.08 13.00
N GLN A 117 -13.08 12.70 12.10
CA GLN A 117 -12.21 11.53 12.26
C GLN A 117 -10.97 11.85 13.11
N ILE A 118 -10.59 13.12 13.19
CA ILE A 118 -9.49 13.63 14.02
C ILE A 118 -10.07 14.67 14.99
N ASN A 119 -9.70 14.58 16.26
CA ASN A 119 -9.98 15.57 17.30
C ASN A 119 -8.69 16.29 17.68
N THR A 120 -8.60 17.59 17.41
CA THR A 120 -7.40 18.39 17.69
C THR A 120 -7.08 18.57 19.18
N ASN A 121 -7.94 18.09 20.09
CA ASN A 121 -7.65 18.01 21.52
C ASN A 121 -7.09 16.65 21.96
N ASN A 122 -6.92 15.68 21.07
CA ASN A 122 -6.40 14.34 21.36
C ASN A 122 -4.94 14.23 20.89
N ALA A 123 -4.03 13.77 21.77
CA ALA A 123 -2.59 13.72 21.47
C ALA A 123 -2.24 12.78 20.29
N ASP A 124 -2.84 11.59 20.22
CA ASP A 124 -2.59 10.66 19.11
C ASP A 124 -3.03 11.28 17.77
N ASP A 125 -4.17 11.96 17.77
CA ASP A 125 -4.73 12.63 16.60
C ASP A 125 -3.84 13.82 16.16
N LEU A 126 -3.13 14.48 17.08
CA LEU A 126 -2.12 15.49 16.75
C LEU A 126 -0.91 14.88 16.04
N THR A 127 -0.46 13.69 16.47
CA THR A 127 0.61 12.95 15.79
C THR A 127 0.18 12.52 14.39
N VAL A 128 -1.09 12.12 14.21
CA VAL A 128 -1.64 11.85 12.87
C VAL A 128 -1.55 13.11 11.99
N ILE A 129 -1.95 14.28 12.50
CA ILE A 129 -1.83 15.54 11.75
C ILE A 129 -0.36 15.78 11.33
N ASP A 130 0.60 15.58 12.23
CA ASP A 130 2.02 15.78 11.94
C ASP A 130 2.50 14.83 10.84
N ASN A 131 2.14 13.54 10.92
CA ASN A 131 2.48 12.55 9.91
C ASN A 131 1.85 12.83 8.55
N ILE A 132 0.65 13.42 8.49
CA ILE A 132 0.01 13.78 7.22
C ILE A 132 0.62 15.06 6.66
N ILE A 133 0.89 16.06 7.50
CA ILE A 133 1.36 17.39 7.08
C ILE A 133 2.84 17.39 6.73
N ASP A 134 3.68 16.60 7.39
CA ASP A 134 5.09 16.39 7.04
C ASP A 134 5.51 14.92 7.22
N PRO A 135 5.06 14.01 6.35
CA PRO A 135 5.41 12.60 6.43
C PRO A 135 6.91 12.37 6.34
N VAL A 136 7.61 13.07 5.44
CA VAL A 136 9.05 12.89 5.27
C VAL A 136 9.80 13.33 6.52
N GLY A 137 9.47 14.49 7.09
CA GLY A 137 10.13 15.00 8.28
C GLY A 137 9.79 14.24 9.57
N ASN A 138 8.66 13.55 9.66
CA ASN A 138 8.26 12.81 10.86
C ASN A 138 8.58 11.31 10.79
N LEU A 139 8.41 10.69 9.63
CA LEU A 139 8.69 9.26 9.45
C LEU A 139 10.15 9.00 9.03
N GLY A 140 10.83 10.00 8.44
CA GLY A 140 12.24 9.91 8.08
C GLY A 140 13.17 9.72 9.29
N GLU A 141 12.75 10.11 10.50
CA GLU A 141 13.51 9.91 11.74
C GLU A 141 13.70 8.42 12.11
N TYR A 142 12.84 7.55 11.56
CA TYR A 142 12.90 6.10 11.78
C TYR A 142 13.73 5.35 10.72
N LEU A 143 14.26 6.06 9.72
CA LEU A 143 15.19 5.45 8.77
C LEU A 143 16.46 4.96 9.50
N ASP A 144 17.03 3.87 9.00
CA ASP A 144 18.37 3.43 9.39
C ASP A 144 19.47 4.23 8.67
N ASP A 145 20.72 3.93 8.99
CA ASP A 145 21.86 4.57 8.35
C ASP A 145 21.91 4.18 6.86
N GLY A 146 21.65 5.16 5.98
CA GLY A 146 21.55 4.94 4.54
C GLY A 146 20.14 4.62 4.03
N GLY A 147 19.13 4.66 4.91
CA GLY A 147 17.74 4.45 4.54
C GLY A 147 17.18 5.51 3.59
N GLU A 148 16.13 5.14 2.85
CA GLU A 148 15.53 5.98 1.81
C GLU A 148 14.04 6.24 2.06
N PHE A 149 13.63 7.50 2.03
CA PHE A 149 12.22 7.88 1.87
C PHE A 149 11.93 8.09 0.38
N ILE A 150 11.03 7.30 -0.20
CA ILE A 150 10.76 7.24 -1.64
C ILE A 150 9.30 7.61 -1.91
N LEU A 151 9.10 8.65 -2.72
CA LEU A 151 7.78 9.16 -3.10
C LEU A 151 7.41 8.74 -4.53
N ILE A 152 6.24 8.10 -4.68
CA ILE A 152 5.74 7.60 -5.96
C ILE A 152 4.89 8.67 -6.67
N ASN A 153 5.28 9.02 -7.89
CA ASN A 153 4.55 9.90 -8.78
C ASN A 153 3.73 9.12 -9.80
N SER A 154 2.56 9.65 -10.19
CA SER A 154 1.80 9.07 -11.31
C SER A 154 2.54 9.27 -12.63
N ASP A 155 2.51 8.27 -13.51
CA ASP A 155 3.05 8.33 -14.86
C ASP A 155 2.00 7.87 -15.89
N PRO A 156 0.95 8.70 -16.11
CA PRO A 156 -0.21 8.33 -16.94
C PRO A 156 0.12 8.15 -18.42
N GLU A 157 1.31 8.58 -18.87
CA GLU A 157 1.78 8.41 -20.24
C GLU A 157 2.35 7.01 -20.51
N ASN A 158 2.59 6.22 -19.46
CA ASN A 158 3.22 4.90 -19.54
C ASN A 158 2.41 3.73 -18.91
N PRO A 159 1.09 3.55 -19.17
CA PRO A 159 0.38 2.30 -18.89
C PRO A 159 0.41 1.40 -20.15
N PRO A 160 0.91 0.16 -20.10
CA PRO A 160 0.98 -0.76 -18.95
C PRO A 160 2.38 -0.90 -18.33
N PHE A 161 2.46 -1.55 -17.17
CA PHE A 161 3.72 -2.19 -16.77
C PHE A 161 4.17 -3.21 -17.83
N PRO A 162 5.45 -3.26 -18.21
CA PRO A 162 5.95 -4.35 -19.03
C PRO A 162 5.58 -5.71 -18.44
N PRO A 163 5.33 -6.76 -19.25
CA PRO A 163 5.08 -8.11 -18.75
C PRO A 163 6.14 -8.56 -17.72
N PRO A 164 5.81 -9.55 -16.85
CA PRO A 164 6.80 -10.09 -15.93
C PRO A 164 8.06 -10.52 -16.69
N SER A 165 9.21 -9.98 -16.31
CA SER A 165 10.47 -10.31 -16.98
C SER A 165 11.08 -11.53 -16.30
N ASN A 166 10.96 -12.70 -16.95
CA ASN A 166 11.60 -13.94 -16.50
C ASN A 166 13.10 -14.01 -16.92
N THR A 167 13.62 -12.94 -17.51
CA THR A 167 14.99 -12.86 -18.04
C THR A 167 15.45 -11.41 -18.04
N ASP A 168 16.37 -11.03 -17.15
CA ASP A 168 17.19 -9.84 -17.38
C ASP A 168 18.66 -10.18 -17.13
N ASN A 169 19.32 -10.62 -18.19
CA ASN A 169 20.79 -10.51 -18.34
C ASN A 169 21.17 -9.03 -18.53
N ASN A 170 20.78 -8.15 -17.60
CA ASN A 170 21.23 -6.76 -17.63
C ASN A 170 22.34 -6.55 -16.58
N PRO A 171 23.62 -6.52 -17.00
CA PRO A 171 24.77 -6.42 -16.09
C PRO A 171 24.88 -5.07 -15.34
N ASP A 172 23.99 -4.10 -15.63
CA ASP A 172 23.97 -2.78 -14.98
C ASP A 172 22.98 -2.66 -13.80
N ARG A 173 22.30 -3.75 -13.40
CA ARG A 173 21.40 -3.73 -12.23
C ARG A 173 22.16 -4.04 -10.95
N LEU A 174 21.87 -3.23 -9.91
CA LEU A 174 22.21 -3.38 -8.48
C LEU A 174 23.14 -4.57 -8.20
N ARG A 175 24.45 -4.37 -8.36
CA ARG A 175 25.43 -5.34 -7.87
C ARG A 175 25.24 -5.48 -6.37
N ASN A 176 24.58 -6.55 -5.95
CA ASN A 176 24.50 -6.90 -4.55
C ASN A 176 25.85 -7.52 -4.17
N GLU A 177 26.69 -6.77 -3.48
CA GLU A 177 27.96 -7.30 -2.94
C GLU A 177 27.75 -8.22 -1.71
N GLY A 178 26.54 -8.78 -1.53
CA GLY A 178 26.22 -9.66 -0.40
C GLY A 178 25.06 -10.64 -0.68
N ASP A 179 24.97 -11.67 0.17
CA ASP A 179 23.97 -12.75 0.10
C ASP A 179 22.58 -12.37 0.66
N GLY A 180 22.37 -11.10 1.01
CA GLY A 180 21.10 -10.60 1.58
C GLY A 180 19.99 -10.39 0.53
N ILE A 181 18.75 -10.40 1.01
CA ILE A 181 17.57 -10.04 0.22
C ILE A 181 17.37 -8.53 0.29
N ASN A 182 17.28 -7.85 -0.85
CA ASN A 182 17.19 -6.39 -0.92
C ASN A 182 16.03 -5.90 -1.80
N PHE A 183 15.52 -4.70 -1.50
CA PHE A 183 14.50 -4.03 -2.31
C PHE A 183 15.08 -2.81 -3.05
N GLY A 184 14.76 -2.66 -4.33
CA GLY A 184 15.15 -1.49 -5.13
C GLY A 184 14.29 -1.32 -6.38
N PHE A 185 14.36 -0.16 -7.02
CA PHE A 185 13.63 0.08 -8.27
C PHE A 185 14.51 -0.24 -9.49
N GLU A 186 13.92 -0.78 -10.55
CA GLU A 186 14.62 -1.27 -11.77
C GLU A 186 15.50 -0.24 -12.51
N ARG A 187 15.30 1.05 -12.23
CA ARG A 187 16.04 2.21 -12.77
C ARG A 187 16.60 3.11 -11.67
N GLY A 188 16.68 2.60 -10.44
CA GLY A 188 17.05 3.36 -9.26
C GLY A 188 15.99 4.39 -8.86
N THR A 189 16.40 5.28 -7.97
CA THR A 189 15.61 6.36 -7.38
C THR A 189 16.26 7.69 -7.72
N ALA A 190 15.47 8.73 -7.99
CA ALA A 190 15.99 10.06 -8.30
C ALA A 190 15.92 10.98 -7.07
N LEU A 191 16.90 11.87 -6.89
CA LEU A 191 16.76 12.96 -5.92
C LEU A 191 15.70 13.94 -6.43
N MET A 192 14.87 14.46 -5.52
CA MET A 192 13.91 15.50 -5.87
C MET A 192 14.59 16.81 -6.27
N THR A 193 14.00 17.51 -7.24
CA THR A 193 14.43 18.87 -7.61
C THR A 193 14.07 19.88 -6.50
N GLN A 194 14.70 21.05 -6.51
CA GLN A 194 14.40 22.10 -5.53
C GLN A 194 12.95 22.60 -5.62
N GLU A 195 12.38 22.64 -6.82
CA GLU A 195 10.97 22.98 -7.06
C GLU A 195 10.05 21.98 -6.36
N ARG A 196 10.32 20.68 -6.54
CA ARG A 196 9.55 19.57 -5.95
C ARG A 196 9.68 19.53 -4.42
N LEU A 197 10.86 19.80 -3.89
CA LEU A 197 11.06 19.97 -2.44
C LEU A 197 10.28 21.16 -1.89
N THR A 198 10.12 22.22 -2.67
CA THR A 198 9.30 23.39 -2.29
C THR A 198 7.81 23.04 -2.26
N GLU A 199 7.30 22.27 -3.23
CA GLU A 199 5.93 21.73 -3.21
C GLU A 199 5.68 20.81 -2.00
N LEU A 200 6.71 20.06 -1.59
CA LEU A 200 6.63 19.11 -0.48
C LEU A 200 6.74 19.77 0.90
N LYS A 201 7.26 21.00 1.06
CA LYS A 201 7.39 21.71 2.35
C LYS A 201 7.71 20.77 3.55
N THR A 202 8.95 20.29 3.66
CA THR A 202 9.38 19.35 4.71
C THR A 202 10.46 19.95 5.61
N LYS A 203 10.64 19.39 6.83
CA LYS A 203 11.73 19.77 7.74
C LYS A 203 13.11 19.75 7.04
N PRO A 204 14.02 20.69 7.38
CA PRO A 204 15.38 20.71 6.82
C PRO A 204 16.16 19.41 7.09
N GLY A 205 17.09 19.06 6.20
CA GLY A 205 17.99 17.91 6.35
C GLY A 205 17.42 16.59 5.83
N MET A 206 16.15 16.56 5.41
CA MET A 206 15.57 15.40 4.75
C MET A 206 15.78 15.48 3.23
N HIS A 207 16.18 14.36 2.63
CA HIS A 207 16.45 14.25 1.20
C HIS A 207 15.63 13.11 0.59
N PRO A 208 14.30 13.28 0.47
CA PRO A 208 13.45 12.27 -0.14
C PRO A 208 13.83 12.06 -1.60
N LYS A 209 13.62 10.83 -2.05
CA LYS A 209 13.77 10.43 -3.44
C LYS A 209 12.42 10.26 -4.09
N GLU A 210 12.39 10.29 -5.42
CA GLU A 210 11.17 10.07 -6.18
C GLU A 210 11.35 9.02 -7.28
N VAL A 211 10.22 8.38 -7.58
CA VAL A 211 10.08 7.32 -8.58
C VAL A 211 8.74 7.48 -9.28
N LYS A 212 8.68 7.13 -10.56
CA LYS A 212 7.42 7.05 -11.31
C LYS A 212 6.72 5.73 -11.06
N ASP A 213 5.39 5.72 -11.01
CA ASP A 213 4.59 4.50 -10.84
C ASP A 213 4.65 3.56 -12.06
N SER A 214 5.35 3.93 -13.13
CA SER A 214 5.72 3.04 -14.24
C SER A 214 7.00 2.23 -13.99
N GLN A 215 7.76 2.56 -12.93
CA GLN A 215 8.95 1.81 -12.52
C GLN A 215 8.55 0.68 -11.58
N LYS A 216 9.06 -0.52 -11.85
CA LYS A 216 8.89 -1.67 -10.96
C LYS A 216 9.82 -1.58 -9.75
N GLY A 217 9.28 -1.81 -8.55
CA GLY A 217 10.06 -2.21 -7.40
C GLY A 217 10.42 -3.69 -7.50
N LEU A 218 11.61 -4.09 -7.07
CA LEU A 218 12.14 -5.44 -7.18
C LEU A 218 12.69 -5.87 -5.82
N VAL A 219 12.21 -7.02 -5.33
CA VAL A 219 12.92 -7.76 -4.28
C VAL A 219 13.88 -8.70 -4.98
N SER A 220 15.16 -8.61 -4.65
CA SER A 220 16.22 -9.37 -5.31
C SER A 220 17.14 -10.04 -4.30
N VAL A 221 17.67 -11.19 -4.67
CA VAL A 221 18.74 -11.89 -3.94
C VAL A 221 19.92 -12.05 -4.90
N ARG A 222 21.10 -11.56 -4.50
CA ARG A 222 22.20 -11.33 -5.45
C ARG A 222 21.67 -10.49 -6.62
N ASP A 223 21.87 -10.96 -7.86
CA ASP A 223 21.41 -10.28 -9.08
C ASP A 223 20.08 -10.85 -9.62
N VAL A 224 19.40 -11.71 -8.85
CA VAL A 224 18.15 -12.36 -9.29
C VAL A 224 16.95 -11.69 -8.63
N ALA A 225 16.08 -11.08 -9.45
CA ALA A 225 14.79 -10.57 -8.99
C ALA A 225 13.83 -11.72 -8.70
N VAL A 226 13.30 -11.75 -7.47
CA VAL A 226 12.42 -12.81 -6.95
C VAL A 226 10.97 -12.33 -6.79
N MET A 227 10.75 -11.03 -6.60
CA MET A 227 9.41 -10.43 -6.61
C MET A 227 9.41 -9.06 -7.26
N GLU A 228 8.29 -8.69 -7.88
CA GLU A 228 8.00 -7.33 -8.35
C GLU A 228 6.98 -6.67 -7.43
N PHE A 229 7.15 -5.36 -7.20
CA PHE A 229 6.21 -4.48 -6.50
C PHE A 229 5.79 -3.41 -7.50
N LEU A 230 4.52 -3.48 -7.90
CA LEU A 230 3.94 -2.67 -8.96
C LEU A 230 2.97 -1.68 -8.31
N PHE A 231 3.31 -0.40 -8.39
CA PHE A 231 2.53 0.66 -7.76
C PHE A 231 1.59 1.33 -8.77
N TYR A 232 0.40 1.72 -8.34
CA TYR A 232 -0.48 2.54 -9.16
C TYR A 232 -1.00 3.70 -8.34
N ARG A 233 -0.74 4.92 -8.81
CA ARG A 233 -1.28 6.16 -8.26
C ARG A 233 -2.10 6.83 -9.35
N LYS A 234 -3.40 6.97 -9.13
CA LYS A 234 -4.28 7.73 -10.04
C LYS A 234 -3.76 9.17 -10.18
N ASP A 235 -3.72 9.67 -11.41
CA ASP A 235 -3.53 11.10 -11.63
C ASP A 235 -4.78 11.85 -11.17
N ILE A 236 -4.55 12.83 -10.31
CA ILE A 236 -5.59 13.67 -9.71
C ILE A 236 -6.19 14.64 -10.72
N GLY A 237 -5.50 14.92 -11.83
CA GLY A 237 -5.91 15.88 -12.84
C GLY A 237 -5.71 17.34 -12.43
N LYS A 238 -5.65 18.23 -13.42
CA LYS A 238 -5.40 19.67 -13.20
C LYS A 238 -6.49 20.37 -12.38
N ASP A 239 -7.74 19.93 -12.50
CA ASP A 239 -8.88 20.57 -11.84
C ASP A 239 -8.84 20.40 -10.32
N ASN A 240 -8.45 19.21 -9.83
CA ASN A 240 -8.29 18.95 -8.41
C ASN A 240 -7.10 19.71 -7.82
N ALA A 241 -5.98 19.81 -8.55
CA ALA A 241 -4.84 20.62 -8.11
C ALA A 241 -5.21 22.10 -7.93
N ALA A 242 -5.99 22.67 -8.87
CA ALA A 242 -6.51 24.03 -8.76
C ALA A 242 -7.43 24.20 -7.55
N PHE A 243 -8.28 23.21 -7.28
CA PHE A 243 -9.16 23.20 -6.10
C PHE A 243 -8.37 23.21 -4.78
N PHE A 244 -7.38 22.32 -4.62
CA PHE A 244 -6.58 22.24 -3.39
C PHE A 244 -5.78 23.52 -3.14
N LYS A 245 -5.18 24.08 -4.19
CA LYS A 245 -4.54 25.39 -4.12
C LYS A 245 -5.52 26.47 -3.66
N LYS A 246 -6.75 26.44 -4.14
CA LYS A 246 -7.76 27.42 -3.75
C LYS A 246 -8.19 27.28 -2.29
N VAL A 247 -8.33 26.05 -1.79
CA VAL A 247 -8.59 25.77 -0.37
C VAL A 247 -7.46 26.34 0.49
N TYR A 248 -6.20 26.14 0.10
CA TYR A 248 -5.03 26.73 0.77
C TYR A 248 -5.11 28.26 0.81
N GLU A 249 -5.32 28.92 -0.33
CA GLU A 249 -5.43 30.39 -0.41
C GLU A 249 -6.54 30.95 0.50
N LEU A 250 -7.71 30.32 0.51
CA LEU A 250 -8.83 30.73 1.37
C LEU A 250 -8.53 30.52 2.85
N LEU A 251 -7.82 29.45 3.20
CA LEU A 251 -7.37 29.23 4.58
C LEU A 251 -6.44 30.35 5.03
N ILE A 252 -5.41 30.66 4.24
CA ILE A 252 -4.46 31.74 4.57
C ILE A 252 -5.18 33.06 4.73
N LYS A 253 -6.08 33.40 3.80
CA LYS A 253 -6.89 34.62 3.87
C LYS A 253 -7.74 34.68 5.15
N LYS A 254 -8.35 33.57 5.56
CA LYS A 254 -9.20 33.51 6.75
C LYS A 254 -8.40 33.71 8.04
N TYR A 255 -7.17 33.20 8.11
CA TYR A 255 -6.31 33.25 9.28
C TYR A 255 -5.11 34.20 9.12
N ALA A 256 -5.22 35.23 8.28
CA ALA A 256 -4.10 36.10 7.90
C ALA A 256 -3.36 36.72 9.10
N LEU A 257 -4.07 36.99 10.21
CA LEU A 257 -3.50 37.58 11.43
C LEU A 257 -2.65 36.59 12.26
N GLU A 258 -2.74 35.29 11.98
CA GLU A 258 -1.95 34.24 12.66
C GLU A 258 -0.58 34.01 12.00
N PHE A 259 -0.32 34.63 10.84
CA PHE A 259 0.92 34.46 10.08
C PHE A 259 1.77 35.73 10.12
N LYS A 260 3.07 35.59 10.36
CA LYS A 260 4.03 36.70 10.25
C LYS A 260 4.11 37.25 8.82
N ASP A 261 4.09 36.34 7.83
CA ASP A 261 4.00 36.66 6.41
C ASP A 261 2.91 35.79 5.75
N PRO A 262 1.70 36.32 5.54
CA PRO A 262 0.65 35.59 4.85
C PRO A 262 0.98 35.18 3.42
N ALA A 263 1.96 35.83 2.74
CA ALA A 263 2.35 35.43 1.40
C ALA A 263 3.23 34.16 1.40
N SER A 264 3.91 33.89 2.51
CA SER A 264 4.80 32.74 2.69
C SER A 264 4.75 32.22 4.14
N PRO A 265 3.61 31.64 4.55
CA PRO A 265 3.42 31.21 5.93
C PRO A 265 4.37 30.06 6.29
N GLY A 266 4.97 30.15 7.48
CA GLY A 266 5.86 29.12 8.00
C GLY A 266 5.12 27.83 8.33
N MET A 267 5.81 26.70 8.23
CA MET A 267 5.22 25.38 8.49
C MET A 267 4.62 25.27 9.91
N ASP A 268 5.35 25.75 10.92
CA ASP A 268 4.89 25.73 12.32
C ASP A 268 3.64 26.59 12.53
N GLU A 269 3.53 27.72 11.82
CA GLU A 269 2.35 28.59 11.88
C GLU A 269 1.14 27.90 11.25
N LEU A 270 1.33 27.22 10.11
CA LEU A 270 0.28 26.43 9.46
C LEU A 270 -0.20 25.29 10.35
N VAL A 271 0.72 24.50 10.91
CA VAL A 271 0.39 23.41 11.83
C VAL A 271 -0.37 23.93 13.06
N LYS A 272 0.04 25.09 13.62
CA LYS A 272 -0.67 25.73 14.74
C LYS A 272 -2.11 26.12 14.36
N VAL A 273 -2.32 26.73 13.19
CA VAL A 273 -3.64 27.09 12.68
C VAL A 273 -4.51 25.85 12.43
N ILE A 274 -3.94 24.79 11.88
CA ILE A 274 -4.62 23.51 11.65
C ILE A 274 -5.05 22.87 12.97
N LYS A 275 -4.15 22.77 13.94
CA LYS A 275 -4.42 22.19 15.26
C LYS A 275 -5.41 23.01 16.09
N SER A 276 -5.60 24.30 15.79
CA SER A 276 -6.64 25.11 16.47
C SER A 276 -8.04 24.95 15.85
N MET A 277 -8.15 24.38 14.64
CA MET A 277 -9.43 24.19 13.95
C MET A 277 -10.20 22.98 14.49
N ALA A 278 -11.05 23.22 15.50
CA ALA A 278 -11.95 22.20 16.05
C ALA A 278 -13.33 22.13 15.33
N SER A 279 -13.62 23.01 14.37
CA SER A 279 -14.95 23.16 13.78
C SER A 279 -15.06 22.58 12.37
N ALA A 280 -15.79 21.47 12.26
CA ALA A 280 -16.16 20.89 10.97
C ALA A 280 -16.96 21.84 10.06
N THR A 281 -17.66 22.83 10.64
CA THR A 281 -18.40 23.84 9.88
C THR A 281 -17.46 24.73 9.08
N ILE A 282 -16.34 25.15 9.69
CA ILE A 282 -15.34 26.01 9.02
C ILE A 282 -14.75 25.30 7.80
N VAL A 283 -14.42 24.01 7.93
CA VAL A 283 -13.91 23.20 6.82
C VAL A 283 -14.92 23.15 5.67
N LYS A 284 -16.18 22.85 5.98
CA LYS A 284 -17.24 22.74 4.96
C LYS A 284 -17.48 24.06 4.24
N GLU A 285 -17.39 25.19 4.95
CA GLU A 285 -17.47 26.53 4.35
C GLU A 285 -16.29 26.78 3.41
N LEU A 286 -15.05 26.50 3.85
CA LEU A 286 -13.84 26.64 3.03
C LEU A 286 -13.95 25.85 1.72
N PHE A 287 -14.36 24.58 1.79
CA PHE A 287 -14.49 23.73 0.61
C PHE A 287 -15.60 24.23 -0.33
N LYS A 288 -16.73 24.66 0.23
CA LYS A 288 -17.83 25.24 -0.55
C LYS A 288 -17.43 26.53 -1.25
N ASP A 289 -16.65 27.38 -0.60
CA ASP A 289 -16.19 28.64 -1.18
C ASP A 289 -15.13 28.41 -2.25
N ALA A 290 -14.19 27.48 -2.04
CA ALA A 290 -13.23 27.08 -3.07
C ALA A 290 -13.94 26.55 -4.33
N LEU A 291 -14.99 25.75 -4.17
CA LEU A 291 -15.75 25.18 -5.29
C LEU A 291 -16.47 26.26 -6.14
N LYS A 292 -16.85 27.39 -5.54
CA LYS A 292 -17.46 28.51 -6.30
C LYS A 292 -16.45 29.23 -7.19
N GLU A 293 -15.18 29.23 -6.80
CA GLU A 293 -14.13 29.99 -7.48
C GLU A 293 -13.38 29.17 -8.55
N VAL A 294 -13.37 27.84 -8.41
CA VAL A 294 -12.71 26.95 -9.37
C VAL A 294 -13.74 26.33 -10.32
N LYS A 295 -13.62 26.64 -11.62
CA LYS A 295 -14.44 26.04 -12.68
C LYS A 295 -13.86 24.70 -13.14
N GLY A 296 -14.72 23.80 -13.62
CA GLY A 296 -14.28 22.55 -14.26
C GLY A 296 -14.04 21.36 -13.32
N ILE A 297 -14.33 21.49 -12.02
CA ILE A 297 -14.21 20.37 -11.08
C ILE A 297 -15.24 19.30 -11.44
N SER A 298 -14.76 18.10 -11.75
CA SER A 298 -15.57 16.94 -12.16
C SER A 298 -16.32 16.27 -11.00
N ILE A 299 -16.01 16.64 -9.75
CA ILE A 299 -16.54 16.05 -8.53
C ILE A 299 -17.65 16.94 -7.95
N ALA A 300 -18.76 16.33 -7.53
CA ALA A 300 -19.87 17.09 -6.96
C ALA A 300 -19.55 17.63 -5.56
N ALA A 301 -20.15 18.76 -5.18
CA ALA A 301 -19.93 19.40 -3.87
C ALA A 301 -20.15 18.47 -2.67
N GLY A 302 -21.13 17.56 -2.78
CA GLY A 302 -21.46 16.58 -1.73
C GLY A 302 -20.44 15.45 -1.59
N GLU A 303 -19.55 15.28 -2.56
CA GLU A 303 -18.57 14.20 -2.63
C GLU A 303 -17.17 14.67 -2.21
N LEU A 304 -16.93 15.98 -2.10
CA LEU A 304 -15.64 16.55 -1.69
C LEU A 304 -15.12 15.97 -0.38
N MET A 305 -16.02 15.75 0.59
CA MET A 305 -15.63 15.17 1.89
C MET A 305 -15.23 13.70 1.80
N ASN A 306 -15.62 13.00 0.73
CA ASN A 306 -15.31 11.59 0.52
C ASN A 306 -14.18 11.39 -0.49
N MET A 307 -13.61 12.45 -1.06
CA MET A 307 -12.51 12.32 -2.02
C MET A 307 -11.30 11.65 -1.38
N ASN A 308 -10.85 10.54 -1.97
CA ASN A 308 -9.51 9.99 -1.75
C ASN A 308 -8.70 10.16 -3.04
N THR A 309 -7.82 11.16 -3.03
CA THR A 309 -6.96 11.51 -4.16
C THR A 309 -5.57 10.94 -4.04
N THR A 310 -5.30 10.16 -3.00
CA THR A 310 -3.93 9.85 -2.57
C THR A 310 -3.65 8.36 -2.44
N ALA A 311 -4.66 7.51 -2.64
CA ALA A 311 -4.51 6.06 -2.62
C ALA A 311 -3.46 5.57 -3.62
N LEU A 312 -2.46 4.89 -3.09
CA LEU A 312 -1.47 4.08 -3.78
C LEU A 312 -1.94 2.63 -3.72
N SER A 313 -2.27 2.08 -4.88
CA SER A 313 -2.48 0.64 -5.03
C SER A 313 -1.13 -0.05 -5.19
N LEU A 314 -1.04 -1.30 -4.75
CA LEU A 314 0.17 -2.12 -4.87
C LEU A 314 -0.21 -3.54 -5.30
N MET A 315 0.48 -4.05 -6.32
CA MET A 315 0.57 -5.50 -6.53
C MET A 315 1.96 -5.98 -6.16
N HIS A 316 2.06 -6.96 -5.28
CA HIS A 316 3.28 -7.76 -5.19
C HIS A 316 3.10 -9.05 -6.00
N TYR A 317 4.09 -9.35 -6.84
CA TYR A 317 4.07 -10.44 -7.80
C TYR A 317 5.34 -11.29 -7.67
N ASN A 318 5.19 -12.60 -7.53
CA ASN A 318 6.31 -13.52 -7.43
C ASN A 318 6.83 -13.91 -8.81
N LEU A 319 8.13 -13.74 -9.01
CA LEU A 319 8.85 -14.16 -10.21
C LEU A 319 9.34 -15.60 -10.04
N TYR A 320 8.40 -16.54 -9.91
CA TYR A 320 8.73 -17.92 -9.52
C TYR A 320 9.66 -18.64 -10.51
N GLU A 321 9.58 -18.29 -11.80
CA GLU A 321 10.48 -18.80 -12.84
C GLU A 321 11.93 -18.36 -12.63
N ASN A 322 12.16 -17.27 -11.89
CA ASN A 322 13.51 -16.80 -11.57
C ASN A 322 14.10 -17.58 -10.38
N PHE A 323 13.29 -18.26 -9.56
CA PHE A 323 13.82 -19.02 -8.42
C PHE A 323 14.73 -20.16 -8.85
N ARG A 324 14.48 -20.78 -10.02
CA ARG A 324 15.39 -21.78 -10.58
C ARG A 324 16.79 -21.22 -10.86
N MET A 325 16.93 -19.92 -11.15
CA MET A 325 18.23 -19.29 -11.39
C MET A 325 19.09 -19.26 -10.13
N LEU A 326 18.47 -19.32 -8.95
CA LEU A 326 19.15 -19.37 -7.67
C LEU A 326 19.85 -20.73 -7.42
N THR A 327 19.48 -21.78 -8.15
CA THR A 327 20.12 -23.12 -8.05
C THR A 327 21.33 -23.30 -8.99
N GLY A 328 21.64 -22.29 -9.82
CA GLY A 328 22.80 -22.22 -10.73
C GLY A 328 22.55 -22.72 -12.17
N ASN A 329 23.47 -22.42 -13.10
CA ASN A 329 23.35 -22.78 -14.53
C ASN A 329 23.82 -24.20 -14.84
N GLY A 330 23.08 -24.97 -15.64
CA GLY A 330 23.50 -26.26 -16.23
C GLY A 330 22.31 -27.18 -16.56
N GLU A 331 22.47 -28.07 -17.54
CA GLU A 331 21.43 -29.02 -17.98
C GLU A 331 21.08 -30.00 -16.83
N CYS A 332 19.93 -29.82 -16.18
CA CYS A 332 19.48 -30.66 -15.08
C CYS A 332 17.97 -30.88 -15.12
N THR A 333 17.52 -31.94 -14.43
CA THR A 333 16.10 -32.12 -14.08
C THR A 333 15.84 -31.40 -12.75
N ASP A 334 15.03 -30.35 -12.79
CA ASP A 334 14.58 -29.65 -11.60
C ASP A 334 13.29 -30.29 -11.08
N ARG A 335 13.31 -30.73 -9.81
CA ARG A 335 12.07 -31.10 -9.11
C ARG A 335 11.58 -29.92 -8.31
N ARG A 336 10.34 -29.51 -8.57
CA ARG A 336 9.66 -28.41 -7.89
C ARG A 336 8.61 -28.96 -6.93
N PHE A 337 8.67 -28.50 -5.69
CA PHE A 337 7.66 -28.76 -4.67
C PHE A 337 7.12 -27.43 -4.18
N TYR A 338 5.81 -27.31 -3.97
CA TYR A 338 5.26 -26.11 -3.36
C TYR A 338 4.03 -26.43 -2.51
N ALA A 339 3.79 -25.61 -1.51
CA ALA A 339 2.63 -25.71 -0.64
C ALA A 339 2.11 -24.31 -0.31
N LEU A 340 0.78 -24.15 -0.27
CA LEU A 340 0.12 -22.97 0.25
C LEU A 340 -0.75 -23.36 1.45
N GLU A 341 -0.49 -22.76 2.59
CA GLU A 341 -1.38 -22.82 3.75
C GLU A 341 -2.09 -21.48 3.93
N VAL A 342 -3.42 -21.55 4.11
CA VAL A 342 -4.24 -20.40 4.50
C VAL A 342 -4.84 -20.69 5.87
N LYS A 343 -4.48 -19.88 6.86
CA LYS A 343 -4.90 -20.07 8.25
C LYS A 343 -5.59 -18.82 8.77
N LYS A 344 -6.75 -18.98 9.40
CA LYS A 344 -7.35 -17.91 10.22
C LYS A 344 -6.55 -17.72 11.49
N MET A 345 -6.31 -16.46 11.85
CA MET A 345 -5.50 -16.10 13.02
C MET A 345 -6.23 -16.35 14.34
N ASP A 346 -7.57 -16.45 14.33
CA ASP A 346 -8.39 -16.84 15.49
C ASP A 346 -8.30 -18.34 15.83
N GLY A 347 -7.58 -19.13 15.02
CA GLY A 347 -7.41 -20.57 15.20
C GLY A 347 -8.61 -21.43 14.77
N THR A 348 -9.70 -20.84 14.27
CA THR A 348 -10.96 -21.57 13.98
C THR A 348 -10.98 -22.27 12.63
N LEU A 349 -10.08 -21.94 11.70
CA LEU A 349 -9.98 -22.56 10.38
C LEU A 349 -8.53 -22.60 9.88
N SER A 350 -8.05 -23.78 9.50
CA SER A 350 -6.87 -23.96 8.66
C SER A 350 -7.27 -24.68 7.38
N THR A 351 -7.12 -24.03 6.23
CA THR A 351 -7.21 -24.69 4.92
C THR A 351 -5.79 -24.85 4.41
N GLN A 352 -5.26 -26.07 4.51
CA GLN A 352 -4.01 -26.44 3.85
C GLN A 352 -4.33 -26.90 2.42
N VAL A 353 -3.82 -26.19 1.42
CA VAL A 353 -3.86 -26.65 0.03
C VAL A 353 -2.52 -27.32 -0.26
N PHE A 354 -2.46 -28.63 -0.03
CA PHE A 354 -1.32 -29.43 -0.45
C PHE A 354 -1.32 -29.57 -1.97
N THR A 355 -0.25 -29.13 -2.62
CA THR A 355 0.00 -29.47 -4.03
C THR A 355 1.30 -30.24 -4.12
N LYS A 356 1.27 -31.35 -4.84
CA LYS A 356 2.32 -32.38 -4.79
C LYS A 356 3.03 -32.46 -6.13
N LEU A 357 4.37 -32.40 -6.08
CA LEU A 357 5.38 -32.88 -7.03
C LEU A 357 5.03 -32.74 -8.52
N LEU A 358 5.45 -31.64 -9.14
CA LEU A 358 5.60 -31.59 -10.58
C LEU A 358 7.02 -32.07 -10.92
N GLU A 359 7.15 -33.31 -11.42
CA GLU A 359 8.26 -33.61 -12.32
C GLU A 359 7.93 -32.88 -13.61
N VAL A 360 8.58 -31.74 -13.85
CA VAL A 360 8.27 -30.86 -14.98
C VAL A 360 8.74 -31.54 -16.27
N TYR A 361 7.89 -32.40 -16.85
CA TYR A 361 7.96 -32.74 -18.27
C TYR A 361 7.04 -31.76 -19.02
N TYR A 362 7.62 -30.64 -19.45
CA TYR A 362 7.12 -29.64 -20.41
C TYR A 362 5.69 -29.83 -20.99
N TYR A 363 4.75 -28.91 -20.69
CA TYR A 363 4.08 -27.96 -21.63
C TYR A 363 2.69 -27.49 -21.12
N ARG A 364 2.53 -26.15 -21.05
CA ARG A 364 1.30 -25.32 -21.04
C ARG A 364 0.19 -25.54 -19.98
N TYR A 365 -0.01 -26.73 -19.42
CA TYR A 365 -1.11 -26.97 -18.48
C TYR A 365 -0.86 -26.36 -17.08
N ASP A 366 0.40 -26.15 -16.71
CA ASP A 366 0.79 -25.71 -15.36
C ASP A 366 0.51 -24.25 -15.03
N ARG A 367 0.68 -23.32 -15.98
CA ARG A 367 0.50 -21.87 -15.71
C ARG A 367 -0.83 -21.54 -15.06
N TYR A 368 -1.89 -22.24 -15.47
CA TYR A 368 -3.26 -22.01 -14.98
C TYR A 368 -3.47 -22.49 -13.55
N LEU A 369 -2.71 -23.49 -13.09
CA LEU A 369 -2.75 -23.97 -11.70
C LEU A 369 -1.78 -23.17 -10.82
N GLU A 370 -0.63 -22.77 -11.37
CA GLU A 370 0.40 -21.97 -10.68
C GLU A 370 -0.13 -20.59 -10.24
N GLN A 371 -0.87 -19.90 -11.12
CA GLN A 371 -1.52 -18.62 -10.80
C GLN A 371 -2.52 -18.72 -9.62
N ARG A 372 -2.99 -19.92 -9.28
CA ARG A 372 -4.02 -20.13 -8.25
C ARG A 372 -3.44 -20.37 -6.85
N ILE A 373 -2.13 -20.51 -6.73
CA ILE A 373 -1.46 -21.01 -5.52
C ILE A 373 -0.34 -20.07 -5.08
N ILE A 374 0.27 -19.35 -6.01
CA ILE A 374 1.24 -18.31 -5.68
C ILE A 374 0.49 -17.11 -5.09
N PRO A 375 0.82 -16.68 -3.86
CA PRO A 375 0.08 -15.65 -3.13
C PRO A 375 0.41 -14.24 -3.65
N ASN A 376 0.20 -13.99 -4.94
CA ASN A 376 0.26 -12.65 -5.52
C ASN A 376 -0.97 -11.86 -5.04
N THR A 377 -0.77 -10.67 -4.47
CA THR A 377 -1.86 -9.84 -3.94
C THR A 377 -1.90 -8.49 -4.63
N LEU A 378 -3.09 -8.07 -5.04
CA LEU A 378 -3.38 -6.72 -5.52
C LEU A 378 -4.19 -5.95 -4.48
N PHE A 379 -3.52 -5.02 -3.81
CA PHE A 379 -4.10 -4.03 -2.90
C PHE A 379 -4.62 -2.84 -3.71
N THR A 380 -5.89 -2.53 -3.52
CA THR A 380 -6.54 -1.36 -4.12
C THR A 380 -6.54 -0.17 -3.16
N SER A 381 -6.31 -0.42 -1.87
CA SER A 381 -6.42 0.58 -0.81
C SER A 381 -7.79 1.25 -0.89
N ASP A 382 -7.83 2.58 -0.84
CA ASP A 382 -9.07 3.36 -0.96
C ASP A 382 -9.34 3.90 -2.38
N SER A 383 -8.74 3.29 -3.40
CA SER A 383 -8.85 3.76 -4.77
C SER A 383 -10.30 3.91 -5.24
N PHE A 384 -10.58 5.02 -5.95
CA PHE A 384 -11.86 5.27 -6.61
C PHE A 384 -11.93 4.52 -7.94
N LEU A 385 -12.52 3.33 -7.91
CA LEU A 385 -12.72 2.42 -9.04
C LEU A 385 -14.22 2.24 -9.34
N LEU A 386 -14.94 3.36 -9.38
CA LEU A 386 -16.39 3.41 -9.62
C LEU A 386 -16.74 3.73 -11.07
N ALA A 387 -16.12 4.76 -11.63
CA ALA A 387 -16.35 5.19 -13.01
C ALA A 387 -15.64 4.24 -13.99
N ALA A 388 -16.27 3.97 -15.14
CA ALA A 388 -15.71 3.07 -16.14
C ALA A 388 -14.32 3.51 -16.64
N ALA A 389 -14.07 4.82 -16.74
CA ALA A 389 -12.76 5.37 -17.11
C ALA A 389 -11.68 5.02 -16.08
N ASP A 390 -11.99 5.11 -14.79
CA ASP A 390 -11.06 4.79 -13.70
C ASP A 390 -10.76 3.29 -13.64
N VAL A 391 -11.80 2.46 -13.79
CA VAL A 391 -11.64 0.99 -13.86
C VAL A 391 -10.82 0.59 -15.10
N ASN A 392 -11.03 1.25 -16.25
CA ASN A 392 -10.23 1.03 -17.45
C ASN A 392 -8.77 1.41 -17.26
N ALA A 393 -8.48 2.59 -16.71
CA ALA A 393 -7.10 3.03 -16.48
C ALA A 393 -6.37 2.10 -15.50
N PHE A 394 -7.06 1.68 -14.43
CA PHE A 394 -6.53 0.72 -13.46
C PHE A 394 -6.23 -0.64 -14.12
N TYR A 395 -7.19 -1.16 -14.89
CA TYR A 395 -7.00 -2.39 -15.66
C TYR A 395 -5.84 -2.27 -16.65
N GLU A 396 -5.78 -1.19 -17.44
CA GLU A 396 -4.73 -0.99 -18.44
C GLU A 396 -3.34 -0.93 -17.81
N LYS A 397 -3.19 -0.33 -16.63
CA LYS A 397 -1.92 -0.34 -15.89
C LYS A 397 -1.44 -1.78 -15.60
N TYR A 398 -2.36 -2.63 -15.14
CA TYR A 398 -2.08 -3.99 -14.69
C TYR A 398 -2.38 -5.08 -15.73
N LYS A 399 -2.69 -4.76 -16.97
CA LYS A 399 -3.26 -5.73 -17.93
C LYS A 399 -2.41 -6.98 -18.18
N HIS A 400 -1.08 -6.86 -18.03
CA HIS A 400 -0.15 -8.00 -18.16
C HIS A 400 -0.05 -8.88 -16.90
N TYR A 401 -0.64 -8.42 -15.79
CA TYR A 401 -0.66 -9.08 -14.48
C TYR A 401 -2.07 -9.41 -13.99
N TRP A 402 -3.10 -8.92 -14.69
CA TRP A 402 -4.50 -8.93 -14.24
C TRP A 402 -5.03 -10.33 -13.92
N ASP A 403 -4.56 -11.33 -14.64
CA ASP A 403 -5.00 -12.72 -14.49
C ASP A 403 -4.14 -13.50 -13.48
N ALA A 404 -3.17 -12.84 -12.84
CA ALA A 404 -2.10 -13.50 -12.10
C ALA A 404 -2.08 -13.20 -10.59
N PHE A 405 -2.94 -12.31 -10.09
CA PHE A 405 -3.15 -12.15 -8.65
C PHE A 405 -4.11 -13.22 -8.11
N TRP A 406 -3.76 -13.78 -6.96
CA TRP A 406 -4.58 -14.74 -6.23
C TRP A 406 -5.57 -14.03 -5.31
N LEU A 407 -5.14 -12.94 -4.69
CA LEU A 407 -5.89 -12.19 -3.70
C LEU A 407 -6.07 -10.74 -4.15
N PHE A 408 -7.32 -10.26 -4.10
CA PHE A 408 -7.70 -8.90 -4.46
C PHE A 408 -8.34 -8.19 -3.26
N GLN A 409 -7.88 -6.97 -2.95
CA GLN A 409 -8.53 -6.15 -1.92
C GLN A 409 -9.76 -5.46 -2.51
N ILE A 410 -10.93 -5.62 -1.88
CA ILE A 410 -12.10 -4.81 -2.22
C ILE A 410 -11.87 -3.36 -1.74
N PRO A 411 -12.01 -2.34 -2.62
CA PRO A 411 -11.68 -0.96 -2.26
C PRO A 411 -12.46 -0.41 -1.06
N HIS A 412 -11.79 0.41 -0.25
CA HIS A 412 -12.38 1.25 0.80
C HIS A 412 -13.37 0.53 1.71
N HIS A 413 -12.91 -0.55 2.36
CA HIS A 413 -13.69 -1.39 3.27
C HIS A 413 -14.98 -1.98 2.67
N GLY A 414 -15.10 -1.95 1.34
CA GLY A 414 -16.32 -2.31 0.65
C GLY A 414 -17.36 -1.19 0.59
N SER A 415 -16.94 0.03 0.25
CA SER A 415 -17.82 1.15 -0.08
C SER A 415 -18.37 1.08 -1.51
N ASN A 416 -19.69 1.26 -1.67
CA ASN A 416 -20.33 1.41 -2.99
C ASN A 416 -20.09 2.79 -3.63
N HIS A 417 -19.36 3.68 -2.95
CA HIS A 417 -18.87 4.94 -3.54
C HIS A 417 -17.49 4.78 -4.20
N ASN A 418 -16.79 3.67 -3.94
CA ASN A 418 -15.45 3.42 -4.44
C ASN A 418 -15.43 2.33 -5.50
N SER A 419 -16.35 1.37 -5.43
CA SER A 419 -16.46 0.31 -6.43
C SER A 419 -17.90 -0.17 -6.58
N ASN A 420 -18.19 -0.82 -7.69
CA ASN A 420 -19.48 -1.41 -8.01
C ASN A 420 -19.28 -2.66 -8.90
N LEU A 421 -20.39 -3.24 -9.36
CA LEU A 421 -20.42 -4.39 -10.26
C LEU A 421 -19.52 -4.26 -11.51
N HIS A 422 -19.26 -3.05 -12.01
CA HIS A 422 -18.40 -2.85 -13.19
C HIS A 422 -16.94 -3.23 -12.94
N LEU A 423 -16.40 -2.95 -11.75
CA LEU A 423 -15.08 -3.43 -11.35
C LEU A 423 -15.12 -4.94 -11.11
N LEU A 424 -16.10 -5.40 -10.35
CA LEU A 424 -16.16 -6.77 -9.85
C LEU A 424 -16.32 -7.80 -10.97
N THR A 425 -17.06 -7.48 -12.03
CA THR A 425 -17.22 -8.36 -13.20
C THR A 425 -15.97 -8.48 -14.07
N ARG A 426 -14.92 -7.68 -13.83
CA ARG A 426 -13.60 -7.83 -14.48
C ARG A 426 -12.66 -8.77 -13.73
N LEU A 427 -12.98 -9.13 -12.48
CA LEU A 427 -12.16 -10.06 -11.72
C LEU A 427 -12.43 -11.48 -12.20
N HIS A 428 -11.38 -12.29 -12.29
CA HIS A 428 -11.55 -13.71 -12.62
C HIS A 428 -12.35 -14.41 -11.53
N PHE A 429 -13.22 -15.34 -11.92
CA PHE A 429 -14.08 -16.10 -11.01
C PHE A 429 -13.31 -16.83 -9.89
N TYR A 430 -12.04 -17.18 -10.14
CA TYR A 430 -11.19 -17.87 -9.15
C TYR A 430 -10.39 -16.94 -8.24
N THR A 431 -10.47 -15.62 -8.46
CA THR A 431 -9.86 -14.61 -7.61
C THR A 431 -10.46 -14.69 -6.21
N ARG A 432 -9.62 -14.84 -5.18
CA ARG A 432 -10.08 -14.59 -3.82
C ARG A 432 -10.10 -13.10 -3.58
N SER A 433 -11.10 -12.63 -2.86
CA SER A 433 -11.18 -11.22 -2.47
C SER A 433 -11.18 -11.12 -0.96
N PHE A 434 -10.61 -10.06 -0.40
CA PHE A 434 -10.80 -9.75 1.02
C PHE A 434 -11.40 -8.37 1.22
N ILE A 435 -12.13 -8.21 2.33
CA ILE A 435 -12.65 -6.92 2.76
C ILE A 435 -12.23 -6.71 4.21
N ASN A 436 -11.45 -5.67 4.46
CA ASN A 436 -11.10 -5.20 5.79
C ASN A 436 -12.15 -4.18 6.27
N TYR A 437 -12.82 -4.44 7.40
CA TYR A 437 -13.87 -3.57 7.95
C TYR A 437 -14.00 -3.73 9.47
N GLY A 438 -14.55 -2.73 10.16
CA GLY A 438 -14.85 -2.82 11.59
C GLY A 438 -16.29 -3.27 11.86
N VAL A 439 -16.52 -4.17 12.84
CA VAL A 439 -17.88 -4.65 13.12
C VAL A 439 -18.69 -3.72 14.03
N ASN A 440 -18.03 -2.87 14.82
CA ASN A 440 -18.71 -1.94 15.72
C ASN A 440 -19.00 -0.58 15.06
N LYS A 441 -20.26 -0.15 15.17
CA LYS A 441 -20.78 1.11 14.62
C LYS A 441 -20.02 2.35 15.06
N SER A 442 -19.37 2.34 16.23
CA SER A 442 -18.57 3.48 16.70
C SER A 442 -17.32 3.72 15.84
N TRP A 443 -16.83 2.70 15.14
CA TRP A 443 -15.60 2.78 14.35
C TRP A 443 -15.84 3.25 12.90
N GLY A 444 -17.00 2.98 12.30
CA GLY A 444 -17.31 3.37 10.90
C GLY A 444 -18.20 4.60 10.71
N GLY A 445 -18.42 5.38 11.77
CA GLY A 445 -19.36 6.50 11.74
C GLY A 445 -20.81 6.06 11.43
N LYS A 446 -21.57 6.90 10.72
CA LYS A 446 -22.98 6.61 10.39
C LYS A 446 -23.15 5.47 9.37
N TRP A 447 -22.08 5.10 8.65
CA TRP A 447 -22.14 4.24 7.48
C TRP A 447 -21.56 2.86 7.79
N ARG A 448 -22.32 1.80 7.47
CA ARG A 448 -21.83 0.42 7.65
C ARG A 448 -21.08 0.00 6.39
N HIS A 449 -19.79 -0.22 6.54
CA HIS A 449 -18.98 -0.96 5.59
C HIS A 449 -18.84 -2.42 6.04
N PRO A 450 -18.86 -3.40 5.12
CA PRO A 450 -19.14 -3.27 3.70
C PRO A 450 -20.59 -2.85 3.44
N SER A 451 -20.84 -2.06 2.40
CA SER A 451 -22.20 -1.56 2.13
C SER A 451 -23.09 -2.64 1.53
N PRO A 452 -24.40 -2.68 1.88
CA PRO A 452 -25.32 -3.69 1.33
C PRO A 452 -25.36 -3.74 -0.21
N PRO A 453 -25.34 -2.61 -0.94
CA PRO A 453 -25.25 -2.65 -2.41
C PRO A 453 -24.00 -3.37 -2.91
N LEU A 454 -22.84 -3.15 -2.29
CA LEU A 454 -21.62 -3.81 -2.73
C LEU A 454 -21.63 -5.32 -2.44
N ILE A 455 -22.21 -5.75 -1.32
CA ILE A 455 -22.40 -7.19 -1.04
C ILE A 455 -23.29 -7.85 -2.09
N ALA A 456 -24.34 -7.15 -2.54
CA ALA A 456 -25.17 -7.63 -3.64
C ALA A 456 -24.37 -7.72 -4.96
N ASP A 457 -23.55 -6.71 -5.27
CA ASP A 457 -22.70 -6.72 -6.46
C ASP A 457 -21.64 -7.85 -6.42
N LEU A 458 -21.03 -8.13 -5.27
CA LEU A 458 -20.10 -9.25 -5.08
C LEU A 458 -20.79 -10.60 -5.33
N THR A 459 -22.04 -10.73 -4.88
CA THR A 459 -22.84 -11.94 -5.13
C THR A 459 -23.19 -12.05 -6.61
N ALA A 460 -23.61 -10.96 -7.24
CA ALA A 460 -23.94 -10.92 -8.68
C ALA A 460 -22.72 -11.21 -9.57
N ALA A 461 -21.53 -10.79 -9.16
CA ALA A 461 -20.27 -11.10 -9.84
C ALA A 461 -19.78 -12.55 -9.60
N GLY A 462 -20.44 -13.32 -8.74
CA GLY A 462 -20.03 -14.69 -8.40
C GLY A 462 -18.80 -14.78 -7.48
N LEU A 463 -18.42 -13.68 -6.82
CA LEU A 463 -17.20 -13.59 -6.00
C LEU A 463 -17.43 -13.91 -4.51
N SER A 464 -18.67 -14.06 -4.08
CA SER A 464 -19.03 -14.26 -2.67
C SER A 464 -18.42 -15.53 -2.04
N ALA A 465 -18.23 -16.60 -2.82
CA ALA A 465 -17.64 -17.85 -2.35
C ALA A 465 -16.14 -17.74 -2.02
N GLY A 466 -15.44 -16.81 -2.68
CA GLY A 466 -14.01 -16.54 -2.48
C GLY A 466 -13.73 -15.40 -1.50
N LEU A 467 -14.77 -14.84 -0.87
CA LEU A 467 -14.66 -13.64 -0.04
C LEU A 467 -14.11 -13.95 1.35
N MET A 468 -13.07 -13.21 1.76
CA MET A 468 -12.37 -13.34 3.02
C MET A 468 -12.66 -12.11 3.90
N PRO A 469 -13.57 -12.18 4.88
CA PRO A 469 -13.84 -11.05 5.75
C PRO A 469 -12.67 -10.85 6.71
N VAL A 470 -12.08 -9.66 6.74
CA VAL A 470 -11.03 -9.26 7.70
C VAL A 470 -11.63 -8.20 8.61
N ASN A 471 -11.56 -8.43 9.93
CA ASN A 471 -12.08 -7.50 10.92
C ASN A 471 -11.27 -7.59 12.21
N GLU A 472 -11.69 -6.88 13.26
CA GLU A 472 -10.94 -6.82 14.53
C GLU A 472 -10.87 -8.14 15.32
N TYR A 473 -11.55 -9.19 14.85
CA TYR A 473 -11.55 -10.53 15.45
C TYR A 473 -11.04 -11.61 14.49
N ASN A 474 -10.89 -11.29 13.20
CA ASN A 474 -10.56 -12.27 12.18
C ASN A 474 -9.55 -11.72 11.18
N GLY A 475 -8.36 -12.34 11.17
CA GLY A 475 -7.28 -12.11 10.24
C GLY A 475 -6.84 -13.42 9.58
N TYR A 476 -5.93 -13.33 8.62
CA TYR A 476 -5.45 -14.51 7.88
C TYR A 476 -3.93 -14.49 7.74
N LYS A 477 -3.32 -15.66 7.90
CA LYS A 477 -1.96 -15.96 7.50
C LYS A 477 -1.98 -16.77 6.19
N PHE A 478 -1.12 -16.39 5.25
CA PHE A 478 -0.82 -17.13 4.03
C PHE A 478 0.64 -17.56 4.07
N ALA A 479 0.92 -18.86 4.12
CA ALA A 479 2.27 -19.39 4.07
C ALA A 479 2.49 -20.12 2.74
N TYR A 480 3.43 -19.64 1.94
CA TYR A 480 3.85 -20.26 0.71
C TYR A 480 5.27 -20.80 0.88
N ALA A 481 5.43 -22.10 0.69
CA ALA A 481 6.74 -22.74 0.69
C ALA A 481 6.98 -23.34 -0.70
N GLU A 482 8.17 -23.13 -1.24
CA GLU A 482 8.60 -23.67 -2.52
C GLU A 482 10.01 -24.21 -2.41
N ARG A 483 10.24 -25.42 -2.92
CA ARG A 483 11.54 -26.08 -2.91
C ARG A 483 11.92 -26.53 -4.31
N TRP A 484 13.15 -26.18 -4.67
CA TRP A 484 13.80 -26.61 -5.90
C TRP A 484 14.93 -27.57 -5.56
N ASP A 485 14.84 -28.79 -6.08
CA ASP A 485 15.88 -29.80 -5.99
C ASP A 485 16.56 -29.95 -7.36
N ARG A 486 17.84 -29.60 -7.42
CA ARG A 486 18.67 -29.80 -8.61
C ARG A 486 19.36 -31.16 -8.53
N ILE A 487 18.97 -32.08 -9.41
CA ILE A 487 19.53 -33.44 -9.50
C ILE A 487 20.56 -33.47 -10.64
N PRO A 488 21.83 -33.87 -10.37
CA PRO A 488 22.87 -34.00 -11.38
C PRO A 488 22.53 -34.97 -12.51
#